data_AF-A0A933DT84-F1
#
_entry.id   AF-A0A933DT84-F1
#
_cell.length_a   1.000
_cell.length_b   1.000
_cell.length_c   1.000
_cell.angle_alpha   90.00
_cell.angle_beta   90.00
_cell.angle_gamma   90.00
#
_symmetry.space_group_name_H-M   'P 1'
#
loop_
_entity.id
_entity.type
_entity.pdbx_description
1 polymer ?
#
loop_
_entity_poly.entity_id
_entity_poly.type
_entity_poly.pdbx_seq_one_letter_code
_entity_poly.pdbx_strand_id
1 'polypeptide(L)'
;MGETRGFGSRYLDDRGWCLAIVNGRLAEIYFDEAGKKMKLRGHCYVLRKEYTTNQEQRWIDRDTKRYTFTYRNKKYARKDINAKTVQDKTT
;
A
#
# COMPACT_ATOMS: atom_id res chain seq x y z
N MET A 1 -4.97 -3.08 31.01
CA MET A 1 -4.28 -3.85 29.96
C MET A 1 -5.30 -4.18 28.89
N GLY A 2 -5.25 -3.51 27.74
CA GLY A 2 -6.15 -3.76 26.62
C GLY A 2 -5.31 -4.10 25.41
N GLU A 3 -5.25 -5.38 25.07
CA GLU A 3 -4.55 -5.90 23.91
C GLU A 3 -5.28 -5.42 22.64
N THR A 4 -4.80 -4.32 22.06
CA THR A 4 -5.14 -3.99 20.67
C THR A 4 -4.43 -4.99 19.78
N ARG A 5 -5.21 -5.90 19.18
CA ARG A 5 -4.81 -6.74 18.06
C ARG A 5 -4.34 -5.84 16.91
N GLY A 6 -3.08 -5.45 16.96
CA GLY A 6 -2.38 -4.79 15.87
C GLY A 6 -2.34 -5.78 14.72
N PHE A 7 -3.04 -5.45 13.64
CA PHE A 7 -2.79 -6.07 12.35
C PHE A 7 -1.31 -5.90 12.08
N GLY A 8 -0.55 -7.01 12.12
CA GLY A 8 0.90 -7.01 12.09
C GLY A 8 1.43 -6.28 10.87
N SER A 9 1.85 -5.03 11.05
CA SER A 9 2.47 -4.23 10.01
C SER A 9 3.93 -4.02 10.38
N ARG A 10 4.72 -5.07 10.19
CA ARG A 10 6.17 -5.05 10.43
C ARG A 10 6.94 -4.29 9.32
N TYR A 11 6.25 -3.45 8.54
CA TYR A 11 6.75 -2.81 7.32
C TYR A 11 6.17 -1.41 7.03
N LEU A 12 5.54 -0.76 8.02
CA LEU A 12 5.37 0.69 7.94
C LEU A 12 6.65 1.27 8.55
N ASP A 13 7.41 2.05 7.78
CA ASP A 13 8.33 3.04 8.39
C ASP A 13 7.50 3.80 9.43
N ASP A 14 8.05 4.12 10.61
CA ASP A 14 7.38 4.83 11.72
C ASP A 14 6.60 6.10 11.28
N ARG A 15 6.78 6.54 10.04
CA ARG A 15 6.14 7.68 9.38
C ARG A 15 4.92 7.35 8.51
N GLY A 16 4.45 6.10 8.41
CA GLY A 16 3.20 5.75 7.73
C GLY A 16 3.22 5.85 6.19
N TRP A 17 4.41 5.91 5.57
CA TRP A 17 4.58 5.97 4.11
C TRP A 17 4.78 4.58 3.50
N CYS A 18 4.25 4.38 2.30
CA CYS A 18 4.40 3.15 1.53
C CYS A 18 4.41 3.44 0.03
N LEU A 19 5.00 2.56 -0.77
CA LEU A 19 5.01 2.68 -2.23
C LEU A 19 3.85 1.90 -2.85
N ALA A 20 3.15 2.53 -3.78
CA ALA A 20 2.00 1.94 -4.44
C ALA A 20 1.91 2.38 -5.91
N ILE A 21 1.06 1.69 -6.66
CA ILE A 21 0.64 2.16 -7.99
C ILE A 21 -0.65 2.94 -7.82
N VAL A 22 -0.65 4.23 -8.17
CA VAL A 22 -1.86 5.06 -8.24
C VAL A 22 -2.10 5.42 -9.70
N ASN A 23 -3.27 5.07 -10.24
CA ASN A 23 -3.62 5.35 -11.63
C ASN A 23 -2.56 4.87 -12.65
N GLY A 24 -1.92 3.73 -12.38
CA GLY A 24 -0.90 3.14 -13.27
C GLY A 24 0.49 3.76 -13.14
N ARG A 25 0.70 4.68 -12.18
CA ARG A 25 2.00 5.34 -11.95
C ARG A 25 2.51 5.03 -10.55
N LEU A 26 3.83 4.94 -10.40
CA LEU A 26 4.46 4.80 -9.08
C LEU A 26 4.19 6.04 -8.24
N ALA A 27 3.72 5.82 -7.02
CA ALA A 27 3.41 6.88 -6.08
C ALA A 27 3.75 6.44 -4.65
N GLU A 28 4.23 7.38 -3.86
CA GLU A 28 4.33 7.24 -2.42
C GLU A 28 3.00 7.64 -1.79
N ILE A 29 2.44 6.78 -0.95
CA ILE A 29 1.15 6.98 -0.29
C ILE A 29 1.35 7.18 1.21
N TYR A 30 0.62 8.14 1.77
CA TYR A 30 0.61 8.40 3.20
C TYR A 30 -0.64 7.81 3.84
N PHE A 31 -0.43 6.89 4.78
CA PHE A 31 -1.46 6.36 5.65
C PHE A 31 -1.45 7.14 6.96
N ASP A 32 -2.60 7.73 7.27
CA ASP A 32 -2.85 8.36 8.55
C ASP A 32 -3.63 7.38 9.42
N GLU A 33 -3.06 7.08 10.59
CA GLU A 33 -3.68 6.27 11.63
C GLU A 33 -4.67 7.13 12.44
N ALA A 34 -5.63 7.76 11.77
CA ALA A 34 -6.76 8.42 12.44
C ALA A 34 -7.76 7.37 12.95
N GLY A 35 -7.41 6.72 14.06
CA GLY A 35 -8.28 5.80 14.81
C GLY A 35 -8.25 4.34 14.31
N LYS A 36 -9.37 3.63 14.40
CA LYS A 36 -9.46 2.17 14.12
C LYS A 36 -9.36 1.77 12.64
N LYS A 37 -9.15 2.72 11.72
CA LYS A 37 -9.11 2.46 10.26
C LYS A 37 -7.98 3.27 9.65
N MET A 38 -7.05 2.59 8.95
CA MET A 38 -6.04 3.28 8.12
C MET A 38 -6.76 4.11 7.05
N LYS A 39 -6.54 5.42 7.04
CA LYS A 39 -7.06 6.33 6.02
C LYS A 39 -5.91 6.82 5.15
N LEU A 40 -6.05 6.61 3.84
CA LEU A 40 -5.11 7.12 2.86
C LEU A 40 -5.39 8.62 2.68
N ARG A 41 -4.43 9.47 3.06
CA ARG A 41 -4.60 10.94 3.05
C ARG A 41 -4.13 11.57 1.76
N GLY A 42 -3.06 11.04 1.18
CA GLY A 42 -2.38 11.64 0.06
C GLY A 42 -1.52 10.64 -0.68
N HIS A 43 -1.18 11.01 -1.91
CA HIS A 43 -0.14 10.33 -2.68
C HIS A 43 0.71 11.39 -3.38
N CYS A 44 1.98 11.08 -3.59
CA CYS A 44 2.89 11.86 -4.42
C CYS A 44 3.44 10.96 -5.52
N TYR A 45 3.41 11.41 -6.77
CA TYR A 45 4.01 10.65 -7.86
C TYR A 45 5.53 10.75 -7.78
N VAL A 46 6.18 9.60 -7.85
CA VAL A 46 7.63 9.47 -7.76
C VAL A 46 8.16 8.68 -8.95
N LEU A 47 9.41 8.92 -9.31
CA LEU A 47 10.07 8.20 -10.38
C LEU A 47 10.93 7.10 -9.79
N ARG A 48 10.82 5.89 -10.36
CA ARG A 48 11.61 4.73 -9.96
C ARG A 48 13.13 4.99 -9.98
N LYS A 49 13.60 5.92 -10.81
CA LYS A 49 15.02 6.32 -10.92
C LYS A 49 15.54 7.13 -9.73
N GLU A 50 14.65 7.71 -8.92
CA GLU A 50 15.03 8.46 -7.71
C GLU A 50 15.52 7.52 -6.59
N TYR A 51 15.13 6.25 -6.67
CA TYR A 51 15.52 5.19 -5.74
C TYR A 51 16.71 4.43 -6.32
N THR A 52 17.93 4.74 -5.91
CA THR A 52 19.13 4.25 -6.58
C THR A 52 19.62 2.91 -6.04
N THR A 53 19.19 2.49 -4.85
CA THR A 53 19.69 1.26 -4.24
C THR A 53 18.91 0.03 -4.68
N ASN A 54 19.60 -1.11 -4.80
CA ASN A 54 18.98 -2.41 -5.10
C ASN A 54 17.90 -2.81 -4.09
N GLN A 55 18.02 -2.34 -2.84
CA GLN A 55 17.04 -2.62 -1.79
C GLN A 55 15.74 -1.87 -2.02
N GLU A 56 15.81 -0.57 -2.31
CA GLU A 56 14.62 0.24 -2.62
C GLU A 56 13.93 -0.27 -3.88
N GLN A 57 14.70 -0.66 -4.90
CA GLN A 57 14.16 -1.27 -6.12
C GLN A 57 13.35 -2.53 -5.83
N ARG A 58 13.82 -3.37 -4.89
CA ARG A 58 13.08 -4.56 -4.43
C ARG A 58 11.84 -4.19 -3.62
N TRP A 59 11.91 -3.14 -2.80
CA TRP A 59 10.75 -2.65 -2.03
C TRP A 59 9.68 -2.09 -2.95
N ILE A 60 10.04 -1.30 -3.97
CA ILE A 60 9.13 -0.84 -5.02
C ILE A 60 8.41 -2.03 -5.64
N ASP A 61 9.15 -3.04 -6.10
CA ASP A 61 8.56 -4.21 -6.75
C ASP A 61 7.59 -4.99 -5.82
N ARG A 62 8.01 -5.21 -4.57
CA ARG A 62 7.19 -5.91 -3.57
C ARG A 62 5.91 -5.15 -3.22
N ASP A 63 6.01 -3.85 -3.01
CA ASP A 63 4.91 -3.03 -2.49
C ASP A 63 3.93 -2.68 -3.62
N THR A 64 4.42 -2.33 -4.82
CA THR A 64 3.57 -2.07 -6.00
C THR A 64 2.72 -3.27 -6.43
N LYS A 65 3.20 -4.50 -6.21
CA LYS A 65 2.42 -5.74 -6.43
C LYS A 65 1.24 -5.88 -5.46
N ARG A 66 1.37 -5.37 -4.24
CA ARG A 66 0.36 -5.50 -3.16
C ARG A 66 -0.62 -4.33 -3.12
N TYR A 67 -0.13 -3.16 -3.51
CA TYR A 67 -0.80 -1.88 -3.32
C TYR A 67 -0.98 -1.20 -4.66
N THR A 68 -2.15 -1.45 -5.26
CA THR A 68 -2.60 -0.72 -6.45
C THR A 68 -3.91 -0.02 -6.12
N PHE A 69 -3.97 1.26 -6.46
CA PHE A 69 -5.11 2.13 -6.20
C PHE A 69 -5.49 2.90 -7.46
N THR A 70 -6.76 3.26 -7.52
CA THR A 70 -7.29 4.24 -8.45
C THR A 70 -7.71 5.47 -7.66
N TYR A 71 -7.29 6.65 -8.10
CA TYR A 71 -7.68 7.92 -7.50
C TYR A 71 -8.52 8.72 -8.47
N ARG A 72 -9.79 8.96 -8.11
CA ARG A 72 -10.75 9.76 -8.88
C ARG A 72 -11.70 10.48 -7.93
N ASN A 73 -12.07 11.73 -8.24
CA ASN A 73 -13.00 12.53 -7.44
C ASN A 73 -12.62 12.60 -5.94
N LYS A 74 -11.33 12.77 -5.64
CA LYS A 74 -10.77 12.82 -4.27
C LYS A 74 -10.98 11.53 -3.44
N LYS A 75 -11.31 10.41 -4.09
CA LYS A 75 -11.51 9.12 -3.45
C LYS A 75 -10.49 8.11 -3.98
N TYR A 76 -9.98 7.29 -3.08
CA TYR A 76 -9.13 6.15 -3.40
C TYR A 76 -9.99 4.89 -3.46
N ALA A 77 -9.84 4.12 -4.53
CA ALA A 77 -10.37 2.77 -4.65
C ALA A 77 -9.19 1.80 -4.73
N ARG A 78 -9.15 0.79 -3.87
CA ARG A 78 -8.15 -0.28 -3.99
C ARG A 78 -8.49 -1.11 -5.22
N LYS A 79 -7.48 -1.38 -6.04
CA LYS A 79 -7.56 -2.36 -7.11
C LYS A 79 -6.94 -3.63 -6.57
N ASP A 80 -7.76 -4.51 -6.01
CA ASP A 80 -7.30 -5.81 -5.55
C ASP A 80 -6.83 -6.62 -6.77
N ILE A 81 -5.52 -6.84 -6.88
CA ILE A 81 -4.94 -7.69 -7.91
C ILE A 81 -5.19 -9.18 -7.58
N ASN A 82 -5.72 -9.50 -6.39
CA ASN A 82 -5.90 -10.87 -5.92
C ASN A 82 -7.36 -11.26 -5.63
N ALA A 83 -8.26 -11.04 -6.60
CA ALA A 83 -9.63 -11.58 -6.57
C ALA A 83 -9.75 -13.04 -7.08
N LYS A 84 -8.63 -13.76 -7.27
CA LYS A 84 -8.61 -15.15 -7.75
C LYS A 84 -7.64 -16.03 -6.94
N THR A 85 -7.90 -16.29 -5.66
CA THR A 85 -7.38 -17.50 -4.97
C THR A 85 -8.05 -17.78 -3.61
N VAL A 86 -9.38 -17.69 -3.48
CA VAL A 86 -10.11 -18.41 -2.41
C VAL A 86 -11.48 -18.87 -2.92
N GLN A 87 -11.48 -19.66 -3.99
CA GLN A 87 -12.59 -20.55 -4.33
C GLN A 87 -11.96 -21.75 -5.02
N ASP A 88 -11.43 -22.69 -4.24
CA ASP A 88 -11.56 -24.12 -4.51
C ASP A 88 -10.97 -24.89 -3.32
N LYS A 89 -11.47 -26.12 -3.12
CA LYS A 89 -11.14 -27.10 -2.07
C LYS A 89 -11.92 -26.94 -0.77
N THR A 90 -13.24 -27.00 -0.91
CA THR A 90 -14.01 -27.90 -0.06
C THR A 90 -13.94 -29.29 -0.72
N THR A 91 -13.20 -30.21 -0.11
CA THR A 91 -13.39 -31.65 -0.31
C THR A 91 -13.52 -32.25 1.07
#